data_AF-H8MNK2-F1
#
_entry.id   AF-H8MNK2-F1
#
_cell.length_a   1.000
_cell.length_b   1.000
_cell.length_c   1.000
_cell.angle_alpha   90.00
_cell.angle_beta   90.00
_cell.angle_gamma   90.00
#
_symmetry.space_group_name_H-M   'P 1'
#
loop_
_entity.id
_entity.type
_entity.pdbx_description
1 polymer ?
#
loop_
_entity_poly.entity_id
_entity_poly.type
_entity_poly.pdbx_seq_one_letter_code
_entity_poly.pdbx_strand_id
1 'polypeptide(L)'
;MKQTMADTTDTRPPNAVPPSLARVAFYAVAAGLTPLIPVPFLDDYALRQVREQSVRDQLKAKGLKAPDKAVAVLAGSHHARGLGGHLVSYLKALALFPVRKVFRKAFFVLWVKDCVDLTSVCLHHGYLLHHAVERGDLDAASLHTDAASEVQAAIIAACAEMDARPVNQALRRLFRSSRLLLAEATRIFLDPKHGPRVPDPKTENAEVRSLTDRLLQEMWEERGYFTALEAHYDKHLKRGDTPSEPLAATGT
;
A
#
# COMPACT_ATOMS: atom_id res chain seq x y z
N MET A 1 -24.53 34.33 -31.85
CA MET A 1 -24.91 32.96 -32.24
C MET A 1 -24.12 31.97 -31.38
N LYS A 2 -24.87 31.21 -30.58
CA LYS A 2 -24.60 30.00 -29.79
C LYS A 2 -23.14 29.56 -29.52
N GLN A 3 -22.79 29.61 -28.24
CA GLN A 3 -21.86 28.69 -27.57
C GLN A 3 -22.37 27.25 -27.70
N THR A 4 -21.48 26.32 -28.00
CA THR A 4 -21.74 24.88 -27.87
C THR A 4 -20.82 24.33 -26.80
N MET A 5 -21.38 24.18 -25.60
CA MET A 5 -20.83 23.37 -24.52
C MET A 5 -20.76 21.92 -25.02
N ALA A 6 -19.54 21.37 -25.11
CA ALA A 6 -19.35 19.93 -25.20
C ALA A 6 -19.35 19.38 -23.78
N ASP A 7 -20.56 19.08 -23.31
CA ASP A 7 -20.83 18.27 -22.13
C ASP A 7 -20.23 16.88 -22.41
N THR A 8 -19.06 16.60 -21.81
CA THR A 8 -18.39 15.30 -21.97
C THR A 8 -19.00 14.37 -20.93
N THR A 9 -20.16 13.81 -21.26
CA THR A 9 -20.78 12.72 -20.52
C THR A 9 -19.83 11.52 -20.52
N ASP A 10 -19.22 11.26 -19.37
CA ASP A 10 -18.37 10.11 -19.05
C ASP A 10 -19.22 8.83 -19.20
N THR A 11 -19.24 8.25 -20.40
CA THR A 11 -19.87 6.96 -20.69
C THR A 11 -19.01 5.84 -20.11
N ARG A 12 -19.01 5.68 -18.78
CA ARG A 12 -18.52 4.46 -18.13
C ARG A 12 -19.69 3.55 -17.80
N PRO A 13 -19.54 2.22 -17.96
CA PRO A 13 -20.54 1.31 -17.43
C PRO A 13 -20.66 1.54 -15.92
N PRO A 14 -21.87 1.46 -15.34
CA PRO A 14 -22.14 1.78 -13.93
C PRO A 14 -21.39 0.90 -12.91
N ASN A 15 -20.68 -0.13 -13.39
CA ASN A 15 -19.86 -1.06 -12.62
C ASN A 15 -18.35 -0.95 -12.93
N ALA A 16 -17.90 0.07 -13.66
CA ALA A 16 -16.47 0.27 -13.90
C ALA A 16 -15.77 0.73 -12.64
N VAL A 17 -14.70 0.02 -12.25
CA VAL A 17 -13.85 0.40 -11.13
C VAL A 17 -13.25 1.79 -11.39
N PRO A 18 -13.31 2.73 -10.43
CA PRO A 18 -12.71 4.05 -10.56
C PRO A 18 -11.23 3.97 -11.01
N PRO A 19 -10.79 4.79 -11.99
CA PRO A 19 -9.40 4.81 -12.46
C PRO A 19 -8.38 5.11 -11.36
N SER A 20 -8.81 5.79 -10.30
CA SER A 20 -8.01 6.05 -9.11
C SER A 20 -7.77 4.80 -8.28
N LEU A 21 -8.80 3.96 -8.07
CA LEU A 21 -8.65 2.66 -7.42
C LEU A 21 -7.72 1.74 -8.19
N ALA A 22 -7.77 1.78 -9.53
CA ALA A 22 -6.83 1.03 -10.36
C ALA A 22 -5.36 1.40 -10.11
N ARG A 23 -5.06 2.68 -9.86
CA ARG A 23 -3.70 3.14 -9.51
C ARG A 23 -3.29 2.70 -8.11
N VAL A 24 -4.20 2.79 -7.14
CA VAL A 24 -3.96 2.33 -5.77
C VAL A 24 -3.64 0.82 -5.76
N ALA A 25 -4.45 0.02 -6.45
CA ALA A 25 -4.22 -1.42 -6.59
C ALA A 25 -2.88 -1.71 -7.29
N PHE A 26 -2.54 -0.98 -8.35
CA PHE A 26 -1.26 -1.13 -9.04
C PHE A 26 -0.07 -0.88 -8.11
N TYR A 27 -0.08 0.24 -7.38
CA TYR A 27 1.00 0.56 -6.44
C TYR A 27 1.05 -0.41 -5.25
N ALA A 28 -0.09 -0.92 -4.80
CA ALA A 28 -0.14 -1.92 -3.74
C ALA A 28 0.42 -3.28 -4.19
N VAL A 29 0.14 -3.72 -5.41
CA VAL A 29 0.73 -4.92 -6.00
C VAL A 29 2.22 -4.73 -6.23
N ALA A 30 2.63 -3.59 -6.80
CA ALA A 30 4.04 -3.28 -7.00
C ALA A 30 4.81 -3.27 -5.68
N ALA A 31 4.24 -2.67 -4.63
CA ALA A 31 4.80 -2.66 -3.29
C ALA A 31 4.91 -4.08 -2.70
N GLY A 32 3.88 -4.92 -2.76
CA GLY A 32 3.99 -6.28 -2.21
C GLY A 32 4.87 -7.22 -3.04
N LEU A 33 5.27 -6.83 -4.24
CA LEU A 33 6.26 -7.53 -5.04
C LEU A 33 7.69 -7.03 -4.79
N THR A 34 7.91 -5.94 -4.04
CA THR A 34 9.27 -5.49 -3.71
C THR A 34 10.09 -6.50 -2.87
N PRO A 35 9.49 -7.35 -2.00
CA PRO A 35 10.19 -8.44 -1.34
C PRO A 35 10.74 -9.52 -2.29
N LEU A 36 10.38 -9.48 -3.59
CA LEU A 36 11.05 -10.33 -4.59
C LEU A 36 12.48 -9.89 -4.88
N ILE A 37 12.83 -8.64 -4.56
CA ILE A 37 14.19 -8.12 -4.75
C ILE A 37 15.06 -8.71 -3.64
N PRO A 38 16.06 -9.55 -3.96
CA PRO A 38 16.86 -10.27 -2.96
C PRO A 38 17.84 -9.37 -2.17
N VAL A 39 17.66 -8.05 -2.21
CA VAL A 39 18.52 -7.05 -1.59
C VAL A 39 17.68 -6.25 -0.58
N PRO A 40 17.86 -6.47 0.73
CA PRO A 40 16.95 -5.94 1.76
C PRO A 40 16.87 -4.40 1.78
N PHE A 41 17.97 -3.70 1.47
CA PHE A 41 17.97 -2.24 1.41
C PHE A 41 17.35 -1.68 0.13
N LEU A 42 17.41 -2.45 -0.97
CA LEU A 42 16.86 -2.04 -2.25
C LEU A 42 15.33 -2.22 -2.25
N ASP A 43 14.85 -3.26 -1.58
CA ASP A 43 13.42 -3.48 -1.30
C ASP A 43 12.83 -2.29 -0.52
N ASP A 44 13.45 -1.91 0.60
CA ASP A 44 12.99 -0.77 1.40
C ASP A 44 13.00 0.56 0.62
N TYR A 45 14.03 0.79 -0.21
CA TYR A 45 14.11 1.96 -1.07
C TYR A 45 13.03 1.94 -2.15
N ALA A 46 12.85 0.80 -2.83
CA ALA A 46 11.83 0.62 -3.86
C ALA A 46 10.42 0.81 -3.26
N LEU A 47 10.16 0.23 -2.09
CA LEU A 47 8.91 0.38 -1.36
C LEU A 47 8.65 1.85 -1.00
N ARG A 48 9.65 2.55 -0.47
CA ARG A 48 9.55 3.98 -0.19
C ARG A 48 9.22 4.78 -1.45
N GLN A 49 9.93 4.51 -2.54
CA GLN A 49 9.72 5.18 -3.82
C GLN A 49 8.31 4.92 -4.36
N VAL A 50 7.84 3.67 -4.31
CA VAL A 50 6.49 3.28 -4.75
C VAL A 50 5.41 3.99 -3.91
N ARG A 51 5.58 4.06 -2.59
CA ARG A 51 4.63 4.76 -1.71
C ARG A 51 4.61 6.27 -1.94
N GLU A 52 5.77 6.91 -1.96
CA GLU A 52 5.87 8.35 -2.22
C GLU A 52 5.32 8.70 -3.62
N GLN A 53 5.59 7.87 -4.64
CA GLN A 53 5.07 8.08 -5.99
C GLN A 53 3.54 7.92 -6.04
N SER A 54 2.97 6.94 -5.34
CA SER A 54 1.52 6.76 -5.21
C SER A 54 0.86 8.01 -4.63
N VAL A 55 1.41 8.56 -3.54
CA VAL A 55 0.92 9.79 -2.90
C VAL A 55 1.01 10.97 -3.87
N ARG A 56 2.15 11.16 -4.53
CA ARG A 56 2.35 12.25 -5.51
C ARG A 56 1.32 12.17 -6.64
N ASP A 57 1.06 10.99 -7.17
CA ASP A 57 0.13 10.82 -8.28
C ASP A 57 -1.33 11.02 -7.88
N GLN A 58 -1.70 10.62 -6.66
CA GLN A 58 -3.03 10.89 -6.11
C GLN A 58 -3.27 12.39 -5.93
N LEU A 59 -2.29 13.12 -5.36
CA LEU A 59 -2.38 14.56 -5.16
C LEU A 59 -2.37 15.32 -6.49
N LYS A 60 -1.50 14.92 -7.43
CA LYS A 60 -1.44 15.50 -8.77
C LYS A 60 -2.73 15.30 -9.56
N ALA A 61 -3.41 14.16 -9.40
CA ALA A 61 -4.69 13.90 -10.05
C ALA A 61 -5.79 14.91 -9.66
N LYS A 62 -5.65 15.54 -8.49
CA LYS A 62 -6.56 16.58 -7.98
C LYS A 62 -5.97 17.99 -8.08
N GLY A 63 -4.87 18.14 -8.83
CA GLY A 63 -4.21 19.43 -9.06
C GLY A 63 -3.38 19.96 -7.89
N LEU A 64 -3.17 19.14 -6.84
CA LEU A 64 -2.41 19.54 -5.66
C LEU A 64 -0.92 19.31 -5.88
N LYS A 65 -0.10 20.34 -5.59
CA LYS A 65 1.36 20.23 -5.51
C LYS A 65 1.77 20.19 -4.04
N ALA A 66 2.04 19.00 -3.53
CA ALA A 66 2.43 18.82 -2.14
C ALA A 66 3.94 18.97 -1.93
N PRO A 67 4.38 19.58 -0.81
CA PRO A 67 5.78 19.60 -0.42
C PRO A 67 6.27 18.18 -0.09
N ASP A 68 7.56 17.91 -0.34
CA ASP A 68 8.14 16.57 -0.12
C ASP A 68 7.97 16.06 1.31
N LYS A 69 7.95 16.97 2.30
CA LYS A 69 7.68 16.64 3.71
C LYS A 69 6.27 16.07 3.92
N ALA A 70 5.25 16.67 3.31
CA ALA A 70 3.88 16.16 3.40
C ALA A 70 3.73 14.83 2.66
N VAL A 71 4.37 14.69 1.50
CA VAL A 71 4.42 13.42 0.76
C VAL A 71 5.05 12.32 1.61
N ALA A 72 6.15 12.60 2.31
CA ALA A 72 6.83 11.64 3.19
C ALA A 72 5.94 11.23 4.39
N VAL A 73 5.28 12.20 5.03
CA VAL A 73 4.34 11.93 6.14
C VAL A 73 3.17 11.08 5.67
N LEU A 74 2.52 11.48 4.58
CA LEU A 74 1.39 10.75 4.00
C LEU A 74 1.82 9.38 3.51
N ALA A 75 3.02 9.20 2.96
CA ALA A 75 3.54 7.88 2.56
C ALA A 75 3.91 6.98 3.76
N GLY A 76 3.85 7.50 4.99
CA GLY A 76 4.24 6.79 6.22
C GLY A 76 5.76 6.54 6.32
N SER A 77 6.59 7.28 5.57
CA SER A 77 8.04 7.04 5.49
C SER A 77 8.80 7.45 6.75
N HIS A 78 8.18 8.21 7.64
CA HIS A 78 8.75 8.62 8.94
C HIS A 78 8.80 7.50 10.01
N HIS A 79 8.13 6.36 9.78
CA HIS A 79 8.13 5.21 10.72
C HIS A 79 9.13 4.10 10.35
N ALA A 80 10.02 4.34 9.38
CA ALA A 80 11.11 3.43 9.10
C ALA A 80 12.05 3.36 10.32
N ARG A 81 11.87 2.30 11.13
CA ARG A 81 12.83 1.89 12.16
C ARG A 81 14.22 1.96 11.56
N GLY A 82 15.11 2.72 12.22
CA GLY A 82 16.42 3.03 11.68
C GLY A 82 17.21 1.80 11.24
N LEU A 83 18.05 1.99 10.23
CA LEU A 83 19.00 1.02 9.64
C LEU A 83 19.69 0.08 10.66
N GLY A 84 19.92 0.54 11.90
CA GLY A 84 20.52 -0.25 12.97
C GLY A 84 19.66 -1.40 13.53
N GLY A 85 18.32 -1.32 13.47
CA GLY A 85 17.43 -2.41 13.91
C GLY A 85 17.37 -3.58 12.92
N HIS A 86 17.57 -3.28 11.64
CA HIS A 86 17.44 -4.25 10.54
C HIS A 86 18.68 -5.13 10.37
N LEU A 87 19.87 -4.61 10.66
CA LEU A 87 21.11 -5.40 10.65
C LEU A 87 21.08 -6.53 11.68
N VAL A 88 20.52 -6.25 12.87
CA VAL A 88 20.38 -7.23 13.96
C VAL A 88 19.33 -8.30 13.63
N SER A 89 18.24 -7.92 12.96
CA SER A 89 17.23 -8.86 12.46
C SER A 89 17.79 -9.77 11.36
N TYR A 90 18.55 -9.19 10.42
CA TYR A 90 19.19 -9.91 9.34
C TYR A 90 20.26 -10.89 9.84
N LEU A 91 21.09 -10.49 10.80
CA LEU A 91 22.08 -11.37 11.43
C LEU A 91 21.41 -12.54 12.18
N LYS A 92 20.26 -12.32 12.82
CA LYS A 92 19.45 -13.41 13.40
C LYS A 92 18.83 -14.33 12.35
N ALA A 93 18.34 -13.78 11.24
CA ALA A 93 17.79 -14.55 10.12
C ALA A 93 18.88 -15.40 9.42
N LEU A 94 20.10 -14.87 9.32
CA LEU A 94 21.26 -15.56 8.76
C LEU A 94 21.81 -16.65 9.70
N ALA A 95 21.62 -16.52 11.01
CA ALA A 95 21.95 -17.57 11.98
C ALA A 95 20.98 -18.78 11.90
N LEU A 96 19.74 -18.59 11.44
CA LEU A 96 18.73 -19.64 11.23
C LEU A 96 18.84 -20.35 9.86
N PHE A 97 19.77 -19.91 9.02
CA PHE A 97 19.99 -20.39 7.66
C PHE A 97 20.43 -21.86 7.49
N PRO A 98 21.03 -22.57 8.48
CA PRO A 98 21.43 -23.97 8.29
C PRO A 98 20.25 -24.94 8.10
N VAL A 99 19.01 -24.53 8.40
CA VAL A 99 17.81 -25.38 8.30
C VAL A 99 17.16 -25.38 6.89
N ARG A 100 17.80 -24.68 5.93
CA ARG A 100 17.25 -24.34 4.59
C ARG A 100 16.76 -25.49 3.72
N LYS A 101 17.30 -26.71 3.88
CA LYS A 101 16.93 -27.84 3.01
C LYS A 101 15.59 -28.47 3.40
N VAL A 102 15.19 -28.35 4.67
CA VAL A 102 13.99 -29.02 5.23
C VAL A 102 12.74 -28.12 5.17
N PHE A 103 12.91 -26.79 5.19
CA PHE A 103 11.78 -25.84 5.30
C PHE A 103 11.45 -25.07 4.02
N ARG A 104 11.89 -25.53 2.86
CA ARG A 104 11.68 -24.88 1.55
C ARG A 104 10.23 -24.42 1.31
N LYS A 105 9.27 -25.27 1.67
CA LYS A 105 7.82 -24.97 1.57
C LYS A 105 7.37 -23.92 2.60
N ALA A 106 7.92 -23.94 3.81
CA ALA A 106 7.60 -22.96 4.85
C ALA A 106 8.15 -21.57 4.48
N PHE A 107 9.35 -21.48 3.90
CA PHE A 107 9.91 -20.23 3.40
C PHE A 107 9.04 -19.62 2.29
N PHE A 108 8.55 -20.43 1.33
CA PHE A 108 7.62 -19.93 0.32
C PHE A 108 6.32 -19.37 0.94
N VAL A 109 5.76 -20.06 1.94
CA VAL A 109 4.54 -19.60 2.62
C VAL A 109 4.77 -18.32 3.41
N LEU A 110 5.92 -18.18 4.08
CA LEU A 110 6.32 -16.96 4.78
C LEU A 110 6.52 -15.81 3.80
N TRP A 111 7.18 -16.06 2.67
CA TRP A 111 7.43 -15.03 1.68
C TRP A 111 6.16 -14.53 1.00
N VAL A 112 5.25 -15.45 0.66
CA VAL A 112 3.90 -15.07 0.19
C VAL A 112 3.16 -14.28 1.26
N LYS A 113 3.31 -14.63 2.55
CA LYS A 113 2.72 -13.86 3.65
C LYS A 113 3.30 -12.44 3.70
N ASP A 114 4.60 -12.27 3.53
CA ASP A 114 5.24 -10.94 3.52
C ASP A 114 4.71 -10.08 2.35
N CYS A 115 4.57 -10.69 1.15
CA CYS A 115 3.97 -10.02 -0.01
C CYS A 115 2.52 -9.59 0.27
N VAL A 116 1.73 -10.50 0.86
CA VAL A 116 0.33 -10.24 1.24
C VAL A 116 0.22 -9.13 2.27
N ASP A 117 1.00 -9.20 3.36
CA ASP A 117 0.96 -8.22 4.44
C ASP A 117 1.36 -6.83 3.89
N LEU A 118 2.38 -6.76 3.03
CA LEU A 118 2.85 -5.52 2.45
C LEU A 118 1.86 -4.91 1.44
N THR A 119 1.31 -5.72 0.52
CA THR A 119 0.26 -5.26 -0.39
C THR A 119 -0.96 -4.82 0.40
N SER A 120 -1.37 -5.57 1.41
CA SER A 120 -2.52 -5.23 2.24
C SER A 120 -2.33 -3.86 2.87
N VAL A 121 -1.22 -3.61 3.56
CA VAL A 121 -0.94 -2.30 4.17
C VAL A 121 -0.97 -1.18 3.13
N CYS A 122 -0.30 -1.37 1.98
CA CYS A 122 -0.26 -0.33 0.93
C CYS A 122 -1.62 -0.10 0.28
N LEU A 123 -2.44 -1.14 0.18
CA LEU A 123 -3.79 -1.08 -0.38
C LEU A 123 -4.72 -0.27 0.52
N HIS A 124 -4.80 -0.62 1.80
CA HIS A 124 -5.68 0.06 2.76
C HIS A 124 -5.27 1.52 2.93
N HIS A 125 -3.97 1.76 3.07
CA HIS A 125 -3.43 3.10 3.22
C HIS A 125 -3.65 3.95 1.98
N GLY A 126 -3.35 3.43 0.79
CA GLY A 126 -3.57 4.14 -0.47
C GLY A 126 -5.06 4.38 -0.79
N TYR A 127 -5.95 3.46 -0.38
CA TYR A 127 -7.39 3.60 -0.53
C TYR A 127 -7.95 4.72 0.35
N LEU A 128 -7.60 4.72 1.64
CA LEU A 128 -8.08 5.74 2.58
C LEU A 128 -7.48 7.11 2.29
N LEU A 129 -6.22 7.18 1.86
CA LEU A 129 -5.64 8.45 1.40
C LEU A 129 -6.39 8.99 0.19
N HIS A 130 -6.74 8.11 -0.75
CA HIS A 130 -7.54 8.51 -1.90
C HIS A 130 -8.89 9.08 -1.46
N HIS A 131 -9.59 8.40 -0.56
CA HIS A 131 -10.85 8.86 0.03
C HIS A 131 -10.71 10.24 0.70
N ALA A 132 -9.69 10.44 1.53
CA ALA A 132 -9.41 11.72 2.19
C ALA A 132 -9.21 12.87 1.19
N VAL A 133 -8.46 12.62 0.12
CA VAL A 133 -8.24 13.62 -0.94
C VAL A 133 -9.52 13.84 -1.76
N GLU A 134 -10.33 12.82 -2.01
CA GLU A 134 -11.61 12.95 -2.72
C GLU A 134 -12.61 13.80 -1.94
N ARG A 135 -12.66 13.63 -0.63
CA ARG A 135 -13.53 14.36 0.28
C ARG A 135 -13.09 15.80 0.51
N GLY A 136 -11.84 16.11 0.21
CA GLY A 136 -11.25 17.44 0.41
C GLY A 136 -10.72 17.66 1.83
N ASP A 137 -10.44 16.58 2.57
CA ASP A 137 -9.80 16.67 3.90
C ASP A 137 -8.34 17.17 3.78
N LEU A 138 -7.77 17.16 2.56
CA LEU A 138 -6.48 17.75 2.21
C LEU A 138 -6.65 18.82 1.13
N ASP A 139 -6.14 20.02 1.38
CA ASP A 139 -6.07 21.12 0.42
C ASP A 139 -4.63 21.65 0.30
N ALA A 140 -4.41 22.58 -0.63
CA ALA A 140 -3.07 23.13 -0.87
C ALA A 140 -2.49 23.86 0.36
N ALA A 141 -3.34 24.43 1.22
CA ALA A 141 -2.90 25.15 2.42
C ALA A 141 -2.60 24.18 3.57
N SER A 142 -3.44 23.17 3.77
CA SER A 142 -3.36 22.17 4.83
C SER A 142 -2.18 21.23 4.65
N LEU A 143 -1.75 20.99 3.40
CA LEU A 143 -0.50 20.28 3.07
C LEU A 143 0.77 20.96 3.59
N HIS A 144 0.72 22.25 3.95
CA HIS A 144 1.84 22.96 4.60
C HIS A 144 1.75 22.96 6.13
N THR A 145 0.69 22.41 6.71
CA THR A 145 0.40 22.36 8.14
C THR A 145 0.47 20.92 8.69
N ASP A 146 0.05 20.73 9.94
CA ASP A 146 0.00 19.42 10.59
C ASP A 146 -1.18 18.54 10.14
N ALA A 147 -2.10 19.06 9.31
CA ALA A 147 -3.24 18.30 8.78
C ALA A 147 -2.84 17.00 8.05
N ALA A 148 -1.69 17.00 7.36
CA ALA A 148 -1.15 15.79 6.74
C ALA A 148 -0.82 14.69 7.77
N SER A 149 -0.37 15.08 8.96
CA SER A 149 -0.09 14.15 10.06
C SER A 149 -1.37 13.65 10.72
N GLU A 150 -2.39 14.50 10.86
CA GLU A 150 -3.70 14.16 11.40
C GLU A 150 -4.44 13.16 10.51
N VAL A 151 -4.47 13.41 9.19
CA VAL A 151 -5.02 12.48 8.20
C VAL A 151 -4.26 11.15 8.25
N GLN A 152 -2.93 11.18 8.31
CA GLN A 152 -2.13 9.97 8.42
C GLN A 152 -2.43 9.19 9.71
N ALA A 153 -2.60 9.86 10.83
CA ALA A 153 -2.96 9.23 12.11
C ALA A 153 -4.35 8.60 12.06
N ALA A 154 -5.33 9.28 11.46
CA ALA A 154 -6.68 8.75 11.27
C ALA A 154 -6.69 7.50 10.37
N ILE A 155 -5.90 7.50 9.29
CA ILE A 155 -5.73 6.34 8.41
C ILE A 155 -5.15 5.15 9.19
N ILE A 156 -4.09 5.38 9.98
CA ILE A 156 -3.45 4.32 10.78
C ILE A 156 -4.44 3.75 11.81
N ALA A 157 -5.19 4.62 12.50
CA ALA A 157 -6.16 4.20 13.50
C ALA A 157 -7.31 3.38 12.89
N ALA A 158 -7.84 3.80 11.74
CA ALA A 158 -8.88 3.06 11.02
C ALA A 158 -8.40 1.66 10.58
N CYS A 159 -7.17 1.58 10.05
CA CYS A 159 -6.58 0.30 9.66
C CYS A 159 -6.32 -0.64 10.85
N ALA A 160 -6.06 -0.09 12.05
CA ALA A 160 -5.79 -0.90 13.25
C ALA A 160 -7.05 -1.54 13.85
N GLU A 161 -8.22 -0.94 13.66
CA GLU A 161 -9.50 -1.44 14.18
C GLU A 161 -10.18 -2.47 13.27
N MET A 162 -9.84 -2.46 11.97
CA MET A 162 -10.47 -3.32 10.97
C MET A 162 -9.80 -4.70 10.85
N ASP A 163 -10.61 -5.76 10.77
CA ASP A 163 -10.09 -7.10 10.49
C ASP A 163 -9.79 -7.28 9.00
N ALA A 164 -8.52 -7.14 8.62
CA ALA A 164 -8.05 -7.30 7.25
C ALA A 164 -8.06 -8.76 6.73
N ARG A 165 -8.56 -9.74 7.49
CA ARG A 165 -8.58 -11.16 7.09
C ARG A 165 -9.23 -11.42 5.71
N PRO A 166 -10.39 -10.85 5.34
CA PRO A 166 -11.01 -11.12 4.04
C PRO A 166 -10.07 -10.72 2.88
N VAL A 167 -9.54 -9.50 2.94
CA VAL A 167 -8.57 -8.96 1.97
C VAL A 167 -7.28 -9.80 1.95
N ASN A 168 -6.75 -10.16 3.13
CA ASN A 168 -5.54 -10.98 3.23
C ASN A 168 -5.74 -12.39 2.63
N GLN A 169 -6.94 -12.96 2.73
CA GLN A 169 -7.25 -14.24 2.09
C GLN A 169 -7.29 -14.13 0.57
N ALA A 170 -7.94 -13.09 0.04
CA ALA A 170 -7.96 -12.81 -1.40
C ALA A 170 -6.55 -12.59 -1.95
N LEU A 171 -5.77 -11.71 -1.32
CA LEU A 171 -4.37 -11.45 -1.66
C LEU A 171 -3.52 -12.72 -1.61
N ARG A 172 -3.70 -13.56 -0.59
CA ARG A 172 -2.95 -14.82 -0.48
C ARG A 172 -3.27 -15.78 -1.63
N ARG A 173 -4.52 -15.85 -2.10
CA ARG A 173 -4.90 -16.65 -3.27
C ARG A 173 -4.27 -16.07 -4.54
N LEU A 174 -4.33 -14.75 -4.69
CA LEU A 174 -3.77 -14.01 -5.81
C LEU A 174 -2.26 -14.25 -5.93
N PHE A 175 -1.49 -13.99 -4.88
CA PHE A 175 -0.02 -14.14 -4.88
C PHE A 175 0.43 -15.59 -4.99
N ARG A 176 -0.27 -16.57 -4.39
CA ARG A 176 0.05 -17.99 -4.59
C ARG A 176 -0.09 -18.43 -6.04
N SER A 177 -0.96 -17.80 -6.81
CA SER A 177 -1.15 -18.09 -8.23
C SER A 177 -0.23 -17.30 -9.16
N SER A 178 0.56 -16.35 -8.63
CA SER A 178 1.41 -15.48 -9.44
C SER A 178 2.58 -16.22 -10.05
N ARG A 179 2.74 -16.08 -11.37
CA ARG A 179 3.84 -16.69 -12.11
C ARG A 179 5.19 -16.10 -11.72
N LEU A 180 5.22 -14.82 -11.33
CA LEU A 180 6.44 -14.13 -10.88
C LEU A 180 6.95 -14.71 -9.56
N LEU A 181 6.06 -14.87 -8.58
CA LEU A 181 6.42 -15.49 -7.30
C LEU A 181 6.82 -16.95 -7.46
N LEU A 182 6.13 -17.71 -8.32
CA LEU A 182 6.53 -19.08 -8.62
C LEU A 182 7.90 -19.15 -9.29
N ALA A 183 8.18 -18.28 -10.26
CA ALA A 183 9.46 -18.25 -10.96
C ALA A 183 10.61 -17.93 -10.00
N GLU A 184 10.46 -16.92 -9.14
CA GLU A 184 11.51 -16.53 -8.21
C GLU A 184 11.68 -17.56 -7.08
N ALA A 185 10.58 -18.14 -6.58
CA ALA A 185 10.64 -19.26 -5.64
C ALA A 185 11.37 -20.47 -6.26
N THR A 186 11.02 -20.83 -7.49
CA THR A 186 11.68 -21.92 -8.22
C THR A 186 13.18 -21.66 -8.34
N ARG A 187 13.61 -20.44 -8.64
CA ARG A 187 15.02 -20.06 -8.72
C ARG A 187 15.73 -20.14 -7.37
N ILE A 188 15.21 -19.45 -6.35
CA ILE A 188 15.85 -19.40 -5.02
C ILE A 188 15.95 -20.79 -4.41
N PHE A 189 14.96 -21.65 -4.65
CA PHE A 189 14.90 -22.97 -4.06
C PHE A 189 15.55 -24.07 -4.89
N LEU A 190 15.42 -24.07 -6.23
CA LEU A 190 16.00 -25.12 -7.07
C LEU A 190 17.41 -24.78 -7.57
N ASP A 191 17.71 -23.50 -7.82
CA ASP A 191 18.98 -23.09 -8.42
C ASP A 191 19.57 -21.79 -7.81
N PRO A 192 20.04 -21.86 -6.55
CA PRO A 192 20.62 -20.71 -5.87
C PRO A 192 21.99 -20.28 -6.42
N LYS A 193 22.56 -20.98 -7.41
CA LYS A 193 23.87 -20.68 -8.00
C LYS A 193 23.80 -19.77 -9.23
N HIS A 194 22.61 -19.57 -9.81
CA HIS A 194 22.44 -18.65 -10.93
C HIS A 194 22.46 -17.18 -10.47
N GLY A 195 23.39 -16.41 -11.04
CA GLY A 195 23.58 -14.97 -10.82
C GLY A 195 22.34 -14.12 -11.15
N PRO A 196 22.42 -12.77 -11.05
CA PRO A 196 21.25 -11.88 -11.12
C PRO A 196 20.36 -12.19 -12.33
N ARG A 197 19.05 -12.38 -12.07
CA ARG A 197 18.06 -12.55 -13.14
C ARG A 197 18.06 -11.29 -13.97
N VAL A 198 18.07 -11.45 -15.30
CA VAL A 198 17.75 -10.36 -16.21
C VAL A 198 16.22 -10.19 -16.19
N PRO A 199 15.70 -9.06 -15.72
CA PRO A 199 14.26 -8.81 -15.75
C PRO A 199 13.78 -8.81 -17.21
N ASP A 200 12.61 -9.39 -17.46
CA ASP A 200 11.89 -9.17 -18.74
C ASP A 200 10.76 -8.15 -18.48
N PRO A 201 10.99 -6.86 -18.77
CA PRO A 201 10.02 -5.83 -18.43
C PRO A 201 8.67 -6.04 -19.09
N LYS A 202 8.60 -6.67 -20.27
CA LYS A 202 7.31 -6.84 -20.98
C LYS A 202 6.44 -7.87 -20.27
N THR A 203 7.00 -9.04 -19.98
CA THR A 203 6.27 -10.13 -19.32
C THR A 203 5.96 -9.78 -17.87
N GLU A 204 6.89 -9.15 -17.16
CA GLU A 204 6.70 -8.76 -15.76
C GLU A 204 5.61 -7.68 -15.62
N ASN A 205 5.63 -6.64 -16.48
CA ASN A 205 4.58 -5.62 -16.47
C ASN A 205 3.20 -6.19 -16.85
N ALA A 206 3.14 -7.17 -17.76
CA ALA A 206 1.89 -7.83 -18.11
C ALA A 206 1.31 -8.63 -16.93
N GLU A 207 2.15 -9.34 -16.18
CA GLU A 207 1.71 -10.05 -14.97
C GLU A 207 1.27 -9.05 -13.88
N VAL A 208 2.04 -7.99 -13.62
CA VAL A 208 1.65 -6.97 -12.63
C VAL A 208 0.29 -6.36 -12.96
N ARG A 209 0.02 -6.08 -14.25
CA ARG A 209 -1.30 -5.62 -14.71
C ARG A 209 -2.39 -6.66 -14.46
N SER A 210 -2.16 -7.91 -14.83
CA SER A 210 -3.09 -9.02 -14.57
C SER A 210 -3.41 -9.18 -13.08
N LEU A 211 -2.40 -9.09 -12.21
CA LEU A 211 -2.58 -9.13 -10.76
C LEU A 211 -3.36 -7.90 -10.27
N THR A 212 -3.11 -6.73 -10.83
CA THR A 212 -3.84 -5.50 -10.52
C THR A 212 -5.31 -5.64 -10.89
N ASP A 213 -5.63 -6.13 -12.09
CA ASP A 213 -7.00 -6.32 -12.56
C ASP A 213 -7.77 -7.32 -11.69
N ARG A 214 -7.11 -8.42 -11.29
CA ARG A 214 -7.69 -9.40 -10.36
C ARG A 214 -7.89 -8.82 -8.98
N LEU A 215 -6.95 -8.02 -8.47
CA LEU A 215 -7.11 -7.35 -7.19
C LEU A 215 -8.29 -6.37 -7.21
N LEU A 216 -8.46 -5.62 -8.30
CA LEU A 216 -9.59 -4.69 -8.45
C LEU A 216 -10.93 -5.42 -8.43
N GLN A 217 -11.02 -6.59 -9.05
CA GLN A 217 -12.22 -7.42 -9.00
C GLN A 217 -12.53 -7.86 -7.57
N GLU A 218 -11.54 -8.38 -6.84
CA GLU A 218 -11.70 -8.82 -5.44
C GLU A 218 -12.09 -7.65 -4.52
N MET A 219 -11.51 -6.46 -4.74
CA MET A 219 -11.90 -5.25 -4.00
C MET A 219 -13.36 -4.86 -4.24
N TRP A 220 -13.83 -5.05 -5.48
CA TRP A 220 -15.20 -4.74 -5.85
C TRP A 220 -16.20 -5.71 -5.20
N GLU A 221 -15.83 -6.99 -5.11
CA GLU A 221 -16.60 -8.00 -4.38
C GLU A 221 -16.68 -7.66 -2.87
N GLU A 222 -15.58 -7.20 -2.29
CA GLU A 222 -15.48 -6.80 -0.88
C GLU A 222 -15.82 -5.31 -0.64
N ARG A 223 -16.60 -4.66 -1.51
CA ARG A 223 -16.94 -3.22 -1.37
C ARG A 223 -17.48 -2.83 0.01
N GLY A 224 -18.22 -3.73 0.66
CA GLY A 224 -18.78 -3.49 2.00
C GLY A 224 -17.71 -3.35 3.08
N TYR A 225 -16.58 -4.06 2.93
CA TYR A 225 -15.42 -3.91 3.79
C TYR A 225 -14.80 -2.51 3.66
N PHE A 226 -14.65 -2.02 2.43
CA PHE A 226 -14.07 -0.71 2.17
C PHE A 226 -14.98 0.43 2.64
N THR A 227 -16.31 0.30 2.50
CA THR A 227 -17.25 1.27 3.08
C THR A 227 -17.18 1.30 4.61
N ALA A 228 -17.02 0.15 5.27
CA ALA A 228 -16.81 0.12 6.70
C ALA A 228 -15.49 0.79 7.09
N LEU A 229 -14.42 0.53 6.33
CA LEU A 229 -13.10 1.16 6.53
C LEU A 229 -13.17 2.69 6.43
N GLU A 230 -13.93 3.24 5.48
CA GLU A 230 -14.20 4.68 5.36
C GLU A 230 -14.92 5.24 6.58
N ALA A 231 -15.94 4.53 7.09
CA ALA A 231 -16.66 4.96 8.30
C ALA A 231 -15.76 5.00 9.54
N HIS A 232 -14.80 4.08 9.67
CA HIS A 232 -13.80 4.12 10.74
C HIS A 232 -12.84 5.31 10.56
N TYR A 233 -12.39 5.59 9.34
CA TYR A 233 -11.59 6.78 9.05
C TYR A 233 -12.30 8.06 9.50
N ASP A 234 -13.56 8.22 9.10
CA ASP A 234 -14.38 9.40 9.43
C ASP A 234 -14.53 9.61 10.94
N LYS A 235 -14.70 8.51 11.68
CA LYS A 235 -14.80 8.53 13.14
C LYS A 235 -13.50 9.03 13.78
N HIS A 236 -12.34 8.59 13.29
CA HIS A 236 -11.04 8.98 13.85
C HIS A 236 -10.65 10.41 13.48
N LEU A 237 -10.97 10.85 12.26
CA LEU A 237 -10.72 12.23 11.85
C LEU A 237 -11.52 13.22 12.73
N LYS A 238 -12.82 12.97 12.92
CA LYS A 238 -13.69 13.80 13.78
C LYS A 238 -13.25 13.83 15.26
N ARG A 239 -12.63 12.75 15.73
CA ARG A 239 -12.09 12.67 17.10
C ARG A 239 -10.78 13.45 17.26
N GLY A 240 -10.00 13.57 16.19
CA GLY A 240 -8.81 14.44 16.14
C GLY A 240 -9.15 15.92 16.19
N ASP A 241 -10.28 16.32 15.61
CA ASP A 241 -10.80 17.70 15.63
C ASP A 241 -11.36 18.14 16.99
N THR A 242 -11.55 17.22 17.95
CA THR A 242 -12.06 17.59 19.27
C THR A 242 -10.89 18.12 20.11
N PRO A 243 -10.88 19.40 20.53
CA PRO A 243 -9.81 19.93 21.36
C PRO A 243 -9.67 19.07 22.61
N SER A 244 -8.48 18.56 22.87
CA SER A 244 -8.13 17.88 24.11
C SER A 244 -8.66 18.70 25.29
N GLU A 245 -9.72 18.19 25.91
CA GLU A 245 -10.32 18.81 27.09
C GLU A 245 -9.21 18.95 28.14
N PRO A 246 -8.94 20.17 28.64
CA PRO A 246 -7.83 20.37 29.57
C PRO A 246 -8.12 19.53 30.81
N LEU A 247 -7.19 18.61 31.08
CA LEU A 247 -7.20 17.73 32.23
C LEU A 247 -7.36 18.60 33.47
N ALA A 248 -8.56 18.61 34.04
CA ALA A 248 -8.89 19.41 35.20
C ALA A 248 -7.95 18.98 36.33
N ALA A 249 -7.08 19.90 36.74
CA ALA A 249 -6.26 19.75 37.91
C ALA A 249 -7.18 19.74 39.14
N THR A 250 -7.62 18.56 39.55
CA THR A 250 -8.16 18.34 40.89
C THR A 250 -7.00 18.39 41.87
N GLY A 251 -6.73 19.59 42.37
CA GLY A 251 -6.08 19.77 43.66
C GLY A 251 -7.13 19.67 44.77
N THR A 252 -6.87 18.79 45.73
CA THR A 252 -7.07 18.99 47.18
C THR A 252 -6.23 17.95 47.91
#